data_AF-A0A953SS43-F1
#
_entry.id   AF-A0A953SS43-F1
#
_cell.length_a   1.000
_cell.length_b   1.000
_cell.length_c   1.000
_cell.angle_alpha   90.00
_cell.angle_beta   90.00
_cell.angle_gamma   90.00
#
_symmetry.space_group_name_H-M   'P 1'
#
loop_
_entity.id
_entity.type
_entity.pdbx_description
1 polymer ?
#
loop_
_entity_poly.entity_id
_entity_poly.type
_entity_poly.pdbx_seq_one_letter_code
_entity_poly.pdbx_strand_id
1 'polypeptide(L)'
;HIQKKWNEMDKSIIIYLMLLPFVSCLAASKNDGSIVQKNQHQIDSLETAASNPGNIDALYLSHYIWATTLSEGPMEWQDMPEDGITGFAYRVSITTAEIYKNLYYEKVTFGEEGSGKKIVFLKEIDLEKELNLFGEQSSDLKFVDWLDYNSFVITVSGNKYQIDITESDGYSIKKRK
;
A
#
# COMPACT_ATOMS: atom_id res chain seq x y z
N HIS A 1 46.42 11.67 47.25
CA HIS A 1 46.49 10.44 48.07
C HIS A 1 45.12 9.78 47.94
N ILE A 2 45.06 8.47 47.67
CA ILE A 2 43.85 7.65 47.39
C ILE A 2 43.22 7.81 45.98
N GLN A 3 44.02 7.62 44.92
CA GLN A 3 43.49 7.26 43.59
C GLN A 3 44.52 6.50 42.73
N LYS A 4 45.26 5.58 43.36
CA LYS A 4 46.31 4.80 42.67
C LYS A 4 46.55 3.47 43.36
N LYS A 5 45.63 2.50 43.21
CA LYS A 5 45.86 1.09 43.61
C LYS A 5 44.80 0.08 43.11
N TRP A 6 44.44 0.13 41.83
CA TRP A 6 43.61 -0.90 41.18
C TRP A 6 44.14 -1.36 39.82
N ASN A 7 45.45 -1.24 39.62
CA ASN A 7 46.15 -2.01 38.59
C ASN A 7 47.06 -2.99 39.31
N GLU A 8 47.05 -4.23 38.84
CA GLU A 8 47.79 -5.41 39.33
C GLU A 8 47.03 -6.30 40.33
N MET A 9 46.15 -7.15 39.79
CA MET A 9 46.04 -8.53 40.25
C MET A 9 45.52 -9.45 39.11
N ASP A 10 46.48 -10.18 38.55
CA ASP A 10 46.45 -11.55 38.02
C ASP A 10 45.54 -11.95 36.84
N LYS A 11 46.15 -11.84 35.65
CA LYS A 11 45.75 -12.44 34.36
C LYS A 11 46.04 -13.95 34.26
N SER A 12 46.07 -14.69 35.36
CA SER A 12 46.70 -16.03 35.41
C SER A 12 45.79 -17.17 35.86
N ILE A 13 44.49 -16.94 36.12
CA ILE A 13 43.57 -17.97 36.65
C ILE A 13 42.21 -17.95 35.91
N ILE A 14 42.23 -17.89 34.58
CA ILE A 14 41.08 -18.28 33.74
C ILE A 14 41.60 -19.07 32.52
N ILE A 15 42.53 -19.99 32.80
CA ILE A 15 42.95 -21.08 31.93
C ILE A 15 42.85 -22.31 32.84
N TYR A 16 42.19 -23.38 32.39
CA TYR A 16 41.92 -24.63 33.12
C TYR A 16 40.59 -24.78 33.86
N LEU A 17 39.45 -24.59 33.19
CA LEU A 17 38.33 -25.48 33.46
C LEU A 17 37.46 -25.70 32.23
N MET A 18 37.41 -26.97 31.82
CA MET A 18 36.49 -27.60 30.88
C MET A 18 36.87 -27.59 29.40
N LEU A 19 38.06 -28.13 29.12
CA LEU A 19 38.19 -29.14 28.06
C LEU A 19 37.54 -30.44 28.58
N LEU A 20 36.53 -30.97 27.89
CA LEU A 20 36.61 -32.26 27.17
C LEU A 20 35.25 -32.61 26.53
N PRO A 21 35.24 -33.46 25.48
CA PRO A 21 34.38 -33.33 24.31
C PRO A 21 33.26 -34.37 24.30
N PHE A 22 32.15 -34.04 23.64
CA PHE A 22 31.29 -35.04 23.03
C PHE A 22 31.16 -34.80 21.54
N VAL A 23 31.71 -35.78 20.84
CA VAL A 23 31.61 -36.11 19.43
C VAL A 23 30.14 -36.22 19.00
N SER A 24 29.90 -35.78 17.77
CA SER A 24 28.76 -36.09 16.88
C SER A 24 27.48 -35.24 16.98
N CYS A 25 27.27 -34.39 15.97
CA CYS A 25 26.40 -34.80 14.88
C CYS A 25 26.74 -34.01 13.61
N LEU A 26 27.48 -34.67 12.72
CA LEU A 26 27.57 -34.29 11.32
C LEU A 26 26.27 -34.75 10.65
N ALA A 27 25.34 -33.83 10.47
CA ALA A 27 24.29 -33.94 9.46
C ALA A 27 24.02 -32.54 8.90
N ALA A 28 24.99 -32.04 8.14
CA ALA A 28 24.77 -30.93 7.23
C ALA A 28 23.75 -31.38 6.20
N SER A 29 22.48 -31.14 6.51
CA SER A 29 21.37 -31.30 5.60
C SER A 29 21.59 -30.37 4.42
N LYS A 30 21.89 -30.95 3.25
CA LYS A 30 21.81 -30.30 1.96
C LYS A 30 20.36 -29.86 1.72
N ASN A 31 19.93 -28.72 2.25
CA ASN A 31 18.66 -28.12 1.83
C ASN A 31 18.56 -26.61 2.02
N ASP A 32 19.69 -25.89 2.02
CA ASP A 32 19.68 -24.44 2.27
C ASP A 32 19.76 -23.59 0.98
N GLY A 33 20.00 -24.22 -0.17
CA GLY A 33 19.99 -23.54 -1.47
C GLY A 33 18.58 -23.31 -2.04
N SER A 34 17.61 -24.18 -1.72
CA SER A 34 16.30 -24.14 -2.36
C SER A 34 15.38 -23.05 -1.77
N ILE A 35 15.49 -22.75 -0.47
CA ILE A 35 14.68 -21.73 0.18
C ILE A 35 15.19 -20.33 -0.19
N VAL A 36 16.51 -20.13 -0.17
CA VAL A 36 17.13 -18.84 -0.56
C VAL A 36 16.91 -18.56 -2.04
N GLN A 37 17.06 -19.55 -2.94
CA GLN A 37 16.77 -19.36 -4.37
C GLN A 37 15.28 -19.17 -4.66
N LYS A 38 14.39 -19.85 -3.94
CA LYS A 38 12.94 -19.69 -4.12
C LYS A 38 12.46 -18.33 -3.65
N ASN A 39 13.03 -17.81 -2.56
CA ASN A 39 12.75 -16.46 -2.08
C ASN A 39 13.37 -15.39 -3.00
N GLN A 40 14.58 -15.62 -3.53
CA GLN A 40 15.21 -14.70 -4.49
C GLN A 40 14.42 -14.64 -5.80
N HIS A 41 13.99 -15.78 -6.35
CA HIS A 41 13.16 -15.82 -7.55
C HIS A 41 11.80 -15.12 -7.32
N GLN A 42 11.24 -15.17 -6.11
CA GLN A 42 10.04 -14.41 -5.77
C GLN A 42 10.30 -12.90 -5.70
N ILE A 43 11.44 -12.48 -5.14
CA ILE A 43 11.84 -11.06 -5.07
C ILE A 43 12.12 -10.52 -6.49
N ASP A 44 12.89 -11.24 -7.30
CA ASP A 44 13.20 -10.84 -8.68
C ASP A 44 11.92 -10.78 -9.55
N SER A 45 10.95 -11.66 -9.29
CA SER A 45 9.64 -11.64 -9.97
C SER A 45 8.79 -10.43 -9.52
N LEU A 46 8.87 -10.01 -8.25
CA LEU A 46 8.18 -8.83 -7.74
C LEU A 46 8.81 -7.53 -8.25
N GLU A 47 10.14 -7.46 -8.34
CA GLU A 47 10.86 -6.32 -8.95
C GLU A 47 10.60 -6.21 -10.46
N THR A 48 10.48 -7.34 -11.15
CA THR A 48 10.11 -7.38 -12.57
C THR A 48 8.64 -6.97 -12.79
N ALA A 49 7.74 -7.32 -11.87
CA ALA A 49 6.35 -6.85 -11.88
C ALA A 49 6.25 -5.33 -11.64
N ALA A 50 7.10 -4.78 -10.77
CA ALA A 50 7.17 -3.35 -10.46
C ALA A 50 7.77 -2.47 -11.55
N SER A 51 8.53 -3.04 -12.47
CA SER A 51 9.15 -2.30 -13.59
C SER A 51 8.30 -2.28 -14.87
N ASN A 52 7.15 -2.97 -14.88
CA ASN A 52 6.25 -2.97 -16.02
C ASN A 52 5.01 -2.08 -15.74
N PRO A 53 4.90 -0.89 -16.35
CA PRO A 53 3.82 0.07 -16.08
C PRO A 53 2.41 -0.41 -16.48
N GLY A 54 2.30 -1.59 -17.10
CA GLY A 54 1.02 -2.27 -17.37
C GLY A 54 0.59 -3.28 -16.31
N ASN A 55 1.39 -3.51 -15.26
CA ASN A 55 1.05 -4.45 -14.19
C ASN A 55 0.35 -3.72 -13.02
N ILE A 56 -0.98 -3.79 -13.03
CA ILE A 56 -1.85 -3.21 -11.99
C ILE A 56 -1.47 -3.71 -10.59
N ASP A 57 -0.91 -4.93 -10.46
CA ASP A 57 -0.58 -5.51 -9.16
C ASP A 57 0.60 -4.80 -8.45
N ALA A 58 1.55 -4.26 -9.22
CA ALA A 58 2.68 -3.53 -8.63
C ALA A 58 2.36 -2.06 -8.36
N LEU A 59 1.55 -1.44 -9.23
CA LEU A 59 0.95 -0.14 -8.97
C LEU A 59 0.08 -0.22 -7.70
N TYR A 60 -0.68 -1.30 -7.54
CA TYR A 60 -1.48 -1.58 -6.36
C TYR A 60 -0.61 -1.62 -5.09
N LEU A 61 0.44 -2.44 -5.05
CA LEU A 61 1.22 -2.56 -3.81
C LEU A 61 1.89 -1.25 -3.40
N SER A 62 2.43 -0.49 -4.36
CA SER A 62 3.08 0.80 -4.08
C SER A 62 2.10 1.90 -3.64
N HIS A 63 0.91 1.95 -4.24
CA HIS A 63 -0.14 2.92 -3.93
C HIS A 63 -0.69 2.77 -2.51
N TYR A 64 -1.02 1.53 -2.12
CA TYR A 64 -1.68 1.26 -0.86
C TYR A 64 -0.78 1.41 0.38
N ILE A 65 0.54 1.32 0.21
CA ILE A 65 1.51 1.54 1.31
C ILE A 65 1.37 2.94 1.91
N TRP A 66 1.02 3.93 1.07
CA TRP A 66 0.91 5.33 1.48
C TRP A 66 -0.52 5.81 1.67
N ALA A 67 -1.51 4.93 1.54
CA ALA A 67 -2.92 5.27 1.69
C ALA A 67 -3.24 5.62 3.14
N THR A 68 -3.60 6.89 3.37
CA THR A 68 -4.07 7.38 4.68
C THR A 68 -5.59 7.38 4.78
N THR A 69 -6.29 7.29 3.65
CA THR A 69 -7.73 7.06 3.61
C THR A 69 -8.04 6.06 2.51
N LEU A 70 -8.96 5.16 2.81
CA LEU A 70 -9.53 4.24 1.86
C LEU A 70 -11.03 4.11 2.15
N SER A 71 -11.86 4.40 1.16
CA SER A 71 -13.31 4.33 1.29
C SER A 71 -13.92 3.72 0.04
N GLU A 72 -14.71 2.68 0.22
CA GLU A 72 -15.44 2.02 -0.87
C GLU A 72 -16.88 2.51 -0.88
N GLY A 73 -17.36 2.87 -2.06
CA GLY A 73 -18.72 3.33 -2.26
C GLY A 73 -19.74 2.19 -2.31
N PRO A 74 -21.02 2.53 -2.45
CA PRO A 74 -22.07 1.57 -2.73
C PRO A 74 -21.73 0.68 -3.93
N MET A 75 -22.13 -0.59 -3.84
CA MET A 75 -21.96 -1.56 -4.92
C MET A 75 -23.17 -1.53 -5.84
N GLU A 76 -22.92 -1.48 -7.14
CA GLU A 76 -23.93 -1.68 -8.18
C GLU A 76 -23.85 -3.11 -8.71
N TRP A 77 -24.99 -3.79 -8.69
CA TRP A 77 -25.13 -5.13 -9.27
C TRP A 77 -25.52 -5.00 -10.74
N GLN A 78 -24.90 -5.82 -11.57
CA GLN A 78 -25.22 -5.89 -12.99
C GLN A 78 -26.40 -6.84 -13.20
N ASP A 79 -27.42 -6.38 -13.92
CA ASP A 79 -28.58 -7.22 -14.27
C ASP A 79 -28.19 -8.41 -15.16
N MET A 80 -27.14 -8.24 -15.97
CA MET A 80 -26.58 -9.26 -16.84
C MET A 80 -25.08 -9.39 -16.57
N PRO A 81 -24.67 -10.35 -15.71
CA PRO A 81 -23.25 -10.59 -15.44
C PRO A 81 -22.48 -10.93 -16.72
N GLU A 82 -21.39 -10.23 -16.96
CA GLU A 82 -20.46 -10.49 -18.06
C GLU A 82 -19.15 -11.01 -17.50
N ASP A 83 -18.57 -12.06 -18.11
CA ASP A 83 -17.31 -12.67 -17.70
C ASP A 83 -17.24 -13.06 -16.20
N GLY A 84 -18.39 -13.45 -15.64
CA GLY A 84 -18.52 -13.80 -14.22
C GLY A 84 -18.44 -12.61 -13.27
N ILE A 85 -18.47 -11.37 -13.78
CA ILE A 85 -18.57 -10.14 -12.99
C ILE A 85 -20.04 -9.85 -12.74
N THR A 86 -20.44 -9.89 -11.47
CA THR A 86 -21.84 -9.67 -11.06
C THR A 86 -22.08 -8.28 -10.50
N GLY A 87 -21.03 -7.57 -10.07
CA GLY A 87 -21.16 -6.21 -9.54
C GLY A 87 -19.88 -5.41 -9.65
N PHE A 88 -20.00 -4.11 -9.41
CA PHE A 88 -18.86 -3.20 -9.33
C PHE A 88 -19.09 -2.13 -8.26
N ALA A 89 -18.01 -1.54 -7.78
CA ALA A 89 -18.05 -0.36 -6.92
C ALA A 89 -16.90 0.58 -7.31
N TYR A 90 -17.05 1.85 -6.96
CA TYR A 90 -15.92 2.76 -6.95
C TYR A 90 -15.32 2.84 -5.56
N ARG A 91 -14.00 3.04 -5.49
CA ARG A 91 -13.28 3.26 -4.25
C ARG A 91 -12.44 4.51 -4.38
N VAL A 92 -12.39 5.27 -3.31
CA VAL A 92 -11.56 6.46 -3.17
C VAL A 92 -10.42 6.15 -2.21
N SER A 93 -9.23 6.59 -2.57
CA SER A 93 -8.07 6.55 -1.70
C SER A 93 -7.36 7.89 -1.68
N ILE A 94 -6.91 8.29 -0.50
CA ILE A 94 -6.02 9.44 -0.33
C ILE A 94 -4.68 8.89 0.12
N THR A 95 -3.61 9.23 -0.60
CA THR A 95 -2.25 8.91 -0.18
C THR A 95 -1.56 10.16 0.35
N THR A 96 -0.58 9.95 1.22
CA THR A 96 0.26 11.04 1.73
C THR A 96 1.69 10.85 1.24
N ALA A 97 2.19 11.86 0.52
CA ALA A 97 3.58 11.97 0.10
C ALA A 97 4.18 13.22 0.78
N GLU A 98 4.96 13.00 1.84
CA GLU A 98 5.46 14.05 2.73
C GLU A 98 4.31 14.88 3.36
N ILE A 99 4.13 16.12 2.91
CA ILE A 99 3.06 17.04 3.35
C ILE A 99 1.92 17.15 2.34
N TYR A 100 2.06 16.53 1.17
CA TYR A 100 1.07 16.57 0.10
C TYR A 100 0.13 15.37 0.20
N LYS A 101 -1.12 15.59 -0.21
CA LYS A 101 -2.10 14.52 -0.32
C LYS A 101 -2.62 14.43 -1.74
N ASN A 102 -2.65 13.21 -2.24
CA ASN A 102 -3.09 12.90 -3.58
C ASN A 102 -4.42 12.16 -3.50
N LEU A 103 -5.33 12.48 -4.41
CA LEU A 103 -6.65 11.85 -4.49
C LEU A 103 -6.68 10.88 -5.66
N TYR A 104 -7.08 9.64 -5.38
CA TYR A 104 -7.30 8.64 -6.41
C TYR A 104 -8.68 8.04 -6.29
N TYR A 105 -9.20 7.58 -7.42
CA TYR A 105 -10.35 6.69 -7.47
C TYR A 105 -10.03 5.47 -8.32
N GLU A 106 -10.63 4.35 -7.96
CA GLU A 106 -10.51 3.08 -8.68
C GLU A 106 -11.89 2.47 -8.87
N LYS A 107 -12.02 1.67 -9.94
CA LYS A 107 -13.17 0.79 -10.12
C LYS A 107 -12.77 -0.61 -9.71
N VAL A 108 -13.55 -1.20 -8.83
CA VAL A 108 -13.41 -2.61 -8.42
C VAL A 108 -14.60 -3.40 -8.91
N THR A 109 -14.35 -4.63 -9.36
CA THR A 109 -15.37 -5.59 -9.80
C THR A 109 -15.45 -6.76 -8.85
N PHE A 110 -16.62 -7.39 -8.81
CA PHE A 110 -16.93 -8.53 -7.95
C PHE A 110 -17.53 -9.65 -8.79
N GLY A 111 -17.11 -10.87 -8.51
CA GLY A 111 -17.76 -12.08 -8.99
C GLY A 111 -18.95 -12.49 -8.13
N GLU A 112 -19.48 -13.69 -8.37
CA GLU A 112 -20.59 -14.24 -7.59
C GLU A 112 -20.31 -14.19 -6.08
N GLU A 113 -21.35 -13.85 -5.31
CA GLU A 113 -21.30 -13.74 -3.84
C GLU A 113 -20.22 -12.77 -3.31
N GLY A 114 -19.81 -11.78 -4.11
CA GLY A 114 -18.77 -10.81 -3.72
C GLY A 114 -17.34 -11.38 -3.75
N SER A 115 -17.17 -12.59 -4.29
CA SER A 115 -15.85 -13.22 -4.46
C SER A 115 -15.07 -12.58 -5.61
N GLY A 116 -13.77 -12.88 -5.72
CA GLY A 116 -12.99 -12.53 -6.91
C GLY A 116 -12.84 -11.03 -7.15
N LYS A 117 -12.73 -10.22 -6.08
CA LYS A 117 -12.55 -8.78 -6.17
C LYS A 117 -11.32 -8.42 -7.01
N LYS A 118 -11.51 -7.62 -8.05
CA LYS A 118 -10.42 -7.16 -8.94
C LYS A 118 -10.49 -5.67 -9.14
N ILE A 119 -9.33 -5.02 -9.23
CA ILE A 119 -9.25 -3.63 -9.65
C ILE A 119 -9.21 -3.60 -11.18
N VAL A 120 -10.11 -2.82 -11.77
CA VAL A 120 -10.18 -2.61 -13.22
C VAL A 120 -9.22 -1.50 -13.63
N PHE A 121 -9.23 -0.40 -12.89
CA PHE A 121 -8.32 0.72 -13.10
C PHE A 121 -8.15 1.52 -11.80
N LEU A 122 -7.07 2.29 -11.75
CA LEU A 122 -6.77 3.30 -10.74
C LEU A 122 -6.44 4.61 -11.47
N LYS A 123 -7.04 5.72 -11.04
CA LYS A 123 -6.82 7.05 -11.63
C LYS A 123 -6.60 8.10 -10.56
N GLU A 124 -5.63 8.97 -10.83
CA GLU A 124 -5.37 10.16 -10.03
C GLU A 124 -6.27 11.32 -10.46
N ILE A 125 -6.75 12.08 -9.48
CA ILE A 125 -7.41 13.36 -9.67
C ILE A 125 -6.39 14.45 -9.32
N ASP A 126 -5.91 15.15 -10.34
CA ASP A 126 -4.99 16.28 -10.19
C ASP A 126 -5.76 17.51 -9.66
N LEU A 127 -5.98 17.52 -8.33
CA LEU A 127 -6.73 18.59 -7.66
C LEU A 127 -6.06 19.96 -7.81
N GLU A 128 -4.74 20.01 -7.96
CA GLU A 128 -4.03 21.27 -8.16
C GLU A 128 -4.43 21.91 -9.48
N LYS A 129 -4.44 21.12 -10.56
CA LYS A 129 -4.90 21.57 -11.87
C LYS A 129 -6.40 21.86 -11.90
N GLU A 130 -7.22 20.95 -11.35
CA GLU A 130 -8.69 21.06 -11.43
C GLU A 130 -9.24 22.23 -10.60
N LEU A 131 -8.63 22.52 -9.45
CA LEU A 131 -9.10 23.52 -8.50
C LEU A 131 -8.21 24.76 -8.42
N ASN A 132 -7.16 24.84 -9.25
CA ASN A 132 -6.12 25.88 -9.21
C ASN A 132 -5.53 26.05 -7.80
N LEU A 133 -5.18 24.93 -7.15
CA LEU A 133 -4.50 24.93 -5.86
C LEU A 133 -2.99 25.06 -6.07
N PHE A 134 -2.30 25.64 -5.09
CA PHE A 134 -0.86 25.83 -5.11
C PHE A 134 -0.22 25.26 -3.84
N GLY A 135 0.79 24.40 -4.01
CA GLY A 135 1.65 23.91 -2.94
C GLY A 135 0.88 23.17 -1.84
N GLU A 136 1.04 23.59 -0.59
CA GLU A 136 0.50 22.89 0.60
C GLU A 136 -1.04 22.92 0.71
N GLN A 137 -1.76 23.56 -0.22
CA GLN A 137 -3.22 23.66 -0.19
C GLN A 137 -3.95 22.31 -0.32
N SER A 138 -3.28 21.27 -0.83
CA SER A 138 -3.79 19.89 -0.85
C SER A 138 -3.62 19.16 0.49
N SER A 139 -2.82 19.68 1.43
CA SER A 139 -2.50 19.01 2.70
C SER A 139 -3.72 18.78 3.61
N ASP A 140 -4.74 19.64 3.51
CA ASP A 140 -5.98 19.52 4.27
C ASP A 140 -7.05 18.66 3.58
N LEU A 141 -6.72 18.05 2.43
CA LEU A 141 -7.60 17.13 1.71
C LEU A 141 -8.14 16.04 2.65
N LYS A 142 -9.47 15.87 2.62
CA LYS A 142 -10.22 14.86 3.36
C LYS A 142 -11.36 14.33 2.52
N PHE A 143 -11.53 13.01 2.55
CA PHE A 143 -12.78 12.37 2.15
C PHE A 143 -13.87 12.68 3.18
N VAL A 144 -15.10 12.91 2.72
CA VAL A 144 -16.24 13.21 3.60
C VAL A 144 -17.23 12.07 3.61
N ASP A 145 -17.85 11.78 2.46
CA ASP A 145 -18.88 10.76 2.33
C ASP A 145 -19.14 10.40 0.86
N TRP A 146 -19.75 9.24 0.65
CA TRP A 146 -20.37 8.88 -0.61
C TRP A 146 -21.78 9.48 -0.69
N LEU A 147 -22.16 9.94 -1.87
CA LEU A 147 -23.52 10.40 -2.17
C LEU A 147 -24.30 9.34 -2.94
N ASP A 148 -23.59 8.60 -3.78
CA ASP A 148 -24.12 7.55 -4.64
C ASP A 148 -22.96 6.59 -5.00
N TYR A 149 -23.23 5.52 -5.75
CA TYR A 149 -22.22 4.55 -6.16
C TYR A 149 -21.05 5.19 -6.94
N ASN A 150 -21.31 6.24 -7.73
CA ASN A 150 -20.33 6.94 -8.56
C ASN A 150 -20.08 8.39 -8.13
N SER A 151 -20.53 8.80 -6.94
CA SER A 151 -20.44 10.20 -6.51
C SER A 151 -20.01 10.32 -5.07
N PHE A 152 -19.05 11.19 -4.79
CA PHE A 152 -18.53 11.40 -3.43
C PHE A 152 -18.15 12.86 -3.17
N VAL A 153 -17.96 13.17 -1.89
CA VAL A 153 -17.60 14.50 -1.41
C VAL A 153 -16.21 14.49 -0.78
N ILE A 154 -15.40 15.47 -1.16
CA ILE A 154 -14.14 15.81 -0.50
C ILE A 154 -14.21 17.21 0.10
N THR A 155 -13.29 17.47 1.03
CA THR A 155 -12.99 18.83 1.50
C THR A 155 -11.52 19.13 1.22
N VAL A 156 -11.23 20.30 0.65
CA VAL A 156 -9.87 20.80 0.44
C VAL A 156 -9.87 22.33 0.50
N SER A 157 -8.85 22.89 1.14
CA SER A 157 -8.73 24.31 1.50
C SER A 157 -10.02 24.85 2.14
N GLY A 158 -10.61 24.09 3.06
CA GLY A 158 -11.88 24.41 3.74
C GLY A 158 -13.14 24.42 2.86
N ASN A 159 -13.05 24.10 1.56
CA ASN A 159 -14.17 24.06 0.64
C ASN A 159 -14.61 22.62 0.37
N LYS A 160 -15.92 22.40 0.20
CA LYS A 160 -16.47 21.09 -0.17
C LYS A 160 -16.63 20.98 -1.68
N TYR A 161 -16.22 19.86 -2.23
CA TYR A 161 -16.38 19.53 -3.64
C TYR A 161 -17.04 18.17 -3.79
N GLN A 162 -18.00 18.10 -4.70
CA GLN A 162 -18.57 16.85 -5.15
C GLN A 162 -17.83 16.42 -6.42
N ILE A 163 -17.46 15.15 -6.46
CA ILE A 163 -16.82 14.50 -7.60
C ILE A 163 -17.81 13.46 -8.10
N ASP A 164 -18.14 13.55 -9.38
CA ASP A 164 -19.03 12.61 -10.08
C ASP A 164 -18.20 11.84 -11.11
N ILE A 165 -18.13 10.51 -10.96
CA ILE A 165 -17.40 9.60 -11.84
C ILE A 165 -18.30 9.23 -13.04
N THR A 166 -17.77 9.36 -14.25
CA THR A 166 -18.50 9.06 -15.49
C THR A 166 -18.21 7.65 -16.00
N GLU A 167 -19.09 7.11 -16.82
CA GLU A 167 -18.97 5.76 -17.39
C GLU A 167 -17.72 5.56 -18.26
N SER A 168 -17.18 6.65 -18.84
CA SER A 168 -15.93 6.64 -19.61
C SER A 168 -14.67 6.70 -18.74
N ASP A 169 -14.78 6.29 -17.47
CA ASP A 169 -13.75 6.43 -16.44
C ASP A 169 -13.24 7.88 -16.31
N GLY A 170 -14.10 8.86 -16.60
CA GLY A 170 -13.83 10.27 -16.41
C GLY A 170 -14.37 10.73 -15.07
N TYR A 171 -14.19 12.01 -14.78
CA TYR A 171 -14.83 12.63 -13.63
C TYR A 171 -15.20 14.08 -13.94
N SER A 172 -16.10 14.62 -13.14
CA SER A 172 -16.37 16.05 -13.07
C SER A 172 -16.32 16.52 -11.62
N ILE A 173 -15.88 17.75 -11.42
CA ILE A 173 -15.78 18.34 -10.07
C ILE A 173 -16.65 19.58 -10.01
N LYS A 174 -17.49 19.67 -8.96
CA LYS A 174 -18.30 20.85 -8.70
C LYS A 174 -18.21 21.27 -7.24
N LYS A 175 -18.14 22.57 -7.02
CA LYS A 175 -18.15 23.14 -5.68
C LYS A 175 -19.53 22.97 -5.04
N ARG A 176 -19.56 22.41 -3.83
CA ARG A 176 -20.79 22.23 -3.05
C ARG A 176 -20.96 23.41 -2.09
N LYS A 177 -22.17 23.98 -2.06
CA LYS A 177 -22.53 25.06 -1.13
C LYS A 177 -22.78 24.52 0.27
#